data_AF-A0A699YHA2-F1
#
_entry.id   AF-A0A699YHA2-F1
#
_cell.length_a   1.000
_cell.length_b   1.000
_cell.length_c   1.000
_cell.angle_alpha   90.00
_cell.angle_beta   90.00
_cell.angle_gamma   90.00
#
_symmetry.space_group_name_H-M   'P 1'
#
loop_
_entity.id
_entity.type
_entity.pdbx_description
1 polymer ?
#
loop_
_entity_poly.entity_id
_entity_poly.type
_entity_poly.pdbx_seq_one_letter_code
_entity_poly.pdbx_strand_id
1 'polypeptide(L)'
;MLATSSPVGGHPAEGDELDPDGAQLMSKRLVQRMCRAQGLPISPECCTQLYLNGCRFRALHGLEEYVSVRVLHLENNCLTECNALVHMTGLRALYLQQNALRMLTWSPGLEH
;
A
#
# COMPACT_ATOMS: atom_id res chain seq x y z
N MET A 1 -8.95 -14.54 26.02
CA MET A 1 -9.50 -13.55 25.06
C MET A 1 -8.70 -13.65 23.78
N LEU A 2 -9.15 -14.46 22.83
CA LEU A 2 -8.54 -14.56 21.51
C LEU A 2 -9.50 -13.86 20.56
N ALA A 3 -9.19 -12.61 20.20
CA ALA A 3 -9.94 -11.89 19.20
C ALA A 3 -9.81 -12.62 17.86
N THR A 4 -10.95 -12.90 17.26
CA THR A 4 -11.16 -13.62 16.01
C THR A 4 -10.33 -13.00 14.90
N SER A 5 -9.26 -13.68 14.47
CA SER A 5 -8.54 -13.33 13.24
C SER A 5 -9.39 -13.80 12.04
N SER A 6 -10.44 -13.03 11.76
CA SER A 6 -11.23 -13.16 10.54
C SER A 6 -10.32 -13.00 9.32
N PRO A 7 -10.60 -13.73 8.22
CA PRO A 7 -9.72 -13.78 7.06
C PRO A 7 -9.66 -12.38 6.45
N VAL A 8 -8.45 -11.83 6.35
CA VAL A 8 -8.11 -10.70 5.47
C VAL A 8 -8.16 -11.19 4.01
N GLY A 9 -9.27 -11.79 3.61
CA GLY A 9 -9.68 -11.88 2.23
C GLY A 9 -10.35 -10.56 1.92
N GLY A 10 -9.57 -9.59 1.45
CA GLY A 10 -10.09 -8.31 1.00
C GLY A 10 -11.13 -8.56 -0.08
N HIS A 11 -12.41 -8.55 0.32
CA HIS A 11 -13.47 -8.22 -0.63
C HIS A 11 -13.17 -6.78 -1.06
N PRO A 12 -13.10 -6.48 -2.36
CA PRO A 12 -13.11 -5.10 -2.82
C PRO A 12 -14.34 -4.45 -2.23
N ALA A 13 -14.15 -3.54 -1.28
CA ALA A 13 -15.25 -2.82 -0.68
C ALA A 13 -15.84 -1.93 -1.78
N GLU A 14 -17.14 -2.07 -2.02
CA GLU A 14 -17.84 -1.41 -3.13
C GLU A 14 -17.50 0.09 -3.18
N GLY A 15 -16.86 0.51 -4.27
CA GLY A 15 -16.33 1.87 -4.46
C GLY A 15 -14.81 1.99 -4.55
N ASP A 16 -14.05 0.89 -4.53
CA ASP A 16 -12.66 0.92 -5.00
C ASP A 16 -12.62 0.96 -6.53
N GLU A 17 -11.92 1.96 -7.06
CA GLU A 17 -11.60 2.01 -8.49
C GLU A 17 -10.74 0.79 -8.85
N LEU A 18 -11.23 0.01 -9.80
CA LEU A 18 -10.52 -1.11 -10.38
C LEU A 18 -9.85 -0.60 -11.65
N ASP A 19 -8.58 -0.97 -11.85
CA ASP A 19 -7.89 -0.73 -13.11
C ASP A 19 -8.62 -1.46 -14.25
N PRO A 20 -8.54 -1.02 -15.53
CA PRO A 20 -9.13 -1.73 -16.68
C PRO A 20 -8.79 -3.23 -16.77
N ASP A 21 -7.69 -3.67 -16.14
CA ASP A 21 -7.31 -5.08 -16.03
C ASP A 21 -7.96 -5.84 -14.84
N GLY A 22 -8.93 -5.22 -14.16
CA GLY A 22 -9.61 -5.75 -12.97
C GLY A 22 -8.72 -5.81 -11.72
N ALA A 23 -7.59 -5.11 -11.72
CA ALA A 23 -6.70 -5.02 -10.57
C ALA A 23 -7.21 -3.99 -9.57
N GLN A 24 -7.02 -4.25 -8.28
CA GLN A 24 -7.34 -3.29 -7.22
C GLN A 24 -6.41 -2.07 -7.37
N LEU A 25 -6.98 -0.88 -7.58
CA LEU A 25 -6.19 0.35 -7.62
C LEU A 25 -6.01 0.88 -6.20
N MET A 26 -4.76 1.11 -5.83
CA MET A 26 -4.43 1.54 -4.49
C MET A 26 -4.89 2.99 -4.27
N SER A 27 -6.04 3.18 -3.63
CA SER A 27 -6.64 4.50 -3.36
C SER A 27 -6.36 4.98 -1.93
N LYS A 28 -6.19 6.29 -1.72
CA LYS A 28 -6.06 6.90 -0.39
C LYS A 28 -7.16 6.45 0.58
N ARG A 29 -8.40 6.34 0.09
CA ARG A 29 -9.55 5.89 0.89
C ARG A 29 -9.41 4.44 1.37
N LEU A 30 -8.79 3.58 0.57
CA LEU A 30 -8.49 2.20 0.97
C LEU A 30 -7.41 2.19 2.05
N VAL A 31 -6.31 2.92 1.84
CA VAL A 31 -5.22 3.05 2.82
C VAL A 31 -5.75 3.56 4.16
N GLN A 32 -6.57 4.60 4.15
CA GLN A 32 -7.21 5.16 5.36
C GLN A 32 -8.13 4.14 6.05
N ARG A 33 -8.89 3.35 5.30
CA ARG A 33 -9.72 2.27 5.86
C ARG A 33 -8.87 1.17 6.50
N MET A 34 -7.78 0.77 5.86
CA MET A 34 -6.85 -0.22 6.42
C MET A 34 -6.21 0.29 7.69
N CYS A 35 -5.75 1.54 7.72
CA CYS A 35 -5.27 2.19 8.95
C CYS A 35 -6.33 2.15 10.05
N ARG A 36 -7.58 2.54 9.73
CA ARG A 36 -8.69 2.52 10.69
C ARG A 36 -9.01 1.11 11.20
N ALA A 37 -8.98 0.10 10.33
CA ALA A 37 -9.23 -1.30 10.67
C ALA A 37 -8.11 -1.89 11.55
N GLN A 38 -6.88 -1.43 11.35
CA GLN A 38 -5.70 -1.84 12.12
C GLN A 38 -5.52 -1.04 13.42
N GLY A 39 -6.37 -0.03 13.67
CA GLY A 39 -6.21 0.89 14.82
C GLY A 39 -5.01 1.82 14.70
N LEU A 40 -4.48 2.00 13.48
CA LEU A 40 -3.40 2.92 13.18
C LEU A 40 -3.93 4.35 13.01
N PRO A 41 -3.08 5.37 13.24
CA PRO A 41 -3.44 6.75 12.91
C PRO A 41 -3.83 6.82 11.43
N ILE A 42 -4.94 7.50 11.13
CA ILE A 42 -5.41 7.73 9.75
C ILE A 42 -4.62 8.88 9.12
N SER A 43 -4.00 9.73 9.95
CA SER A 43 -3.22 10.88 9.53
C SER A 43 -1.88 10.46 8.91
N PRO A 44 -1.62 10.79 7.63
CA PRO A 44 -0.44 10.34 6.92
C PRO A 44 0.87 10.91 7.49
N GLU A 45 0.81 12.05 8.20
CA GLU A 45 1.93 12.67 8.93
C GLU A 45 2.36 11.90 10.18
N CYS A 46 1.46 11.10 10.77
CA CYS A 46 1.70 10.33 11.99
C CYS A 46 1.70 8.80 11.73
N CYS A 47 1.33 8.36 10.52
CA CYS A 47 1.43 6.97 10.11
C CYS A 47 2.89 6.53 10.02
N THR A 48 3.37 5.78 11.00
CA THR A 48 4.73 5.20 10.98
C THR A 48 4.78 3.82 10.33
N GLN A 49 3.69 3.06 10.41
CA GLN A 49 3.61 1.68 9.91
C GLN A 49 2.36 1.53 9.05
N LEU A 50 2.49 0.86 7.90
CA LEU A 50 1.40 0.68 6.95
C LEU A 50 1.34 -0.77 6.46
N TYR A 51 0.20 -1.41 6.68
CA TYR A 51 -0.04 -2.81 6.34
C TYR A 51 -1.04 -2.91 5.19
N LEU A 52 -0.54 -3.36 4.05
CA LEU A 52 -1.23 -3.35 2.76
C LEU A 52 -1.05 -4.68 2.05
N ASN A 53 -1.01 -5.76 2.83
CA ASN A 53 -0.80 -7.11 2.35
C ASN A 53 -2.08 -7.76 1.83
N GLY A 54 -1.95 -8.66 0.85
CA GLY A 54 -3.07 -9.50 0.40
C GLY A 54 -4.17 -8.78 -0.39
N CYS A 55 -3.89 -7.62 -0.96
CA CYS A 55 -4.88 -6.77 -1.64
C CYS A 55 -4.81 -6.84 -3.18
N ARG A 56 -3.88 -7.63 -3.73
CA ARG A 56 -3.66 -7.79 -5.19
C ARG A 56 -3.43 -6.47 -5.94
N PHE A 57 -2.78 -5.50 -5.29
CA PHE A 57 -2.39 -4.26 -5.96
C PHE A 57 -1.42 -4.56 -7.11
N ARG A 58 -1.65 -3.98 -8.29
CA ARG A 58 -0.66 -3.99 -9.40
C ARG A 58 0.22 -2.76 -9.42
N ALA A 59 -0.36 -1.62 -9.10
CA ALA A 59 0.33 -0.35 -8.99
C ALA A 59 -0.01 0.31 -7.66
N LEU A 60 0.95 1.09 -7.16
CA LEU A 60 0.78 1.93 -5.98
C LEU A 60 0.40 3.34 -6.44
N HIS A 61 -0.67 3.90 -5.87
CA HIS A 61 -1.10 5.27 -6.11
C HIS A 61 -1.59 5.89 -4.80
N GLY A 62 -1.70 7.22 -4.73
CA GLY A 62 -2.24 7.93 -3.55
C GLY A 62 -1.42 7.79 -2.26
N LEU A 63 -0.13 7.47 -2.37
CA LEU A 63 0.82 7.34 -1.25
C LEU A 63 1.74 8.57 -1.06
N GLU A 64 1.52 9.63 -1.85
CA GLU A 64 2.37 10.83 -1.89
C GLU A 64 2.38 11.59 -0.54
N GLU A 65 1.25 11.60 0.17
CA GLU A 65 1.12 12.27 1.47
C GLU A 65 1.75 11.46 2.62
N TYR A 66 2.03 10.17 2.42
CA TYR A 66 2.52 9.24 3.45
C TYR A 66 4.04 9.33 3.66
N VAL A 67 4.56 10.56 3.74
CA VAL A 67 5.99 10.86 3.87
C VAL A 67 6.62 10.36 5.19
N SER A 68 5.80 10.20 6.23
CA SER A 68 6.22 9.82 7.59
C SER A 68 6.29 8.29 7.80
N VAL A 69 5.84 7.51 6.82
CA VAL A 69 5.84 6.04 6.90
C VAL A 69 7.27 5.52 6.96
N ARG A 70 7.55 4.73 8.01
CA ARG A 70 8.85 4.07 8.21
C ARG A 70 8.82 2.59 7.85
N VAL A 71 7.67 1.93 8.02
CA VAL A 71 7.53 0.49 7.76
C VAL A 71 6.34 0.27 6.84
N LEU A 72 6.58 -0.35 5.69
CA LEU A 72 5.55 -0.64 4.70
C LEU A 72 5.50 -2.13 4.37
N HIS A 73 4.34 -2.75 4.60
CA HIS A 73 4.08 -4.14 4.27
C HIS A 73 3.20 -4.21 3.03
N LEU A 74 3.77 -4.68 1.93
CA LEU A 74 3.11 -4.88 0.64
C LEU A 74 3.21 -6.35 0.19
N GLU A 75 3.39 -7.26 1.14
CA GLU A 75 3.48 -8.68 0.87
C GLU A 75 2.18 -9.27 0.30
N ASN A 76 2.31 -10.32 -0.53
CA ASN A 76 1.17 -11.02 -1.13
C ASN A 76 0.28 -10.11 -1.99
N ASN A 77 0.91 -9.26 -2.81
CA ASN A 77 0.25 -8.42 -3.80
C ASN A 77 0.68 -8.83 -5.22
N CYS A 78 0.22 -8.11 -6.23
CA CYS A 78 0.60 -8.36 -7.62
C CYS A 78 1.38 -7.17 -8.19
N LEU A 79 2.17 -6.50 -7.35
CA LEU A 79 2.83 -5.25 -7.74
C LEU A 79 3.80 -5.52 -8.87
N THR A 80 3.65 -4.79 -9.97
CA THR A 80 4.58 -4.82 -11.10
C THR A 80 5.57 -3.67 -11.03
N GLU A 81 5.21 -2.58 -10.35
CA GLU A 81 6.03 -1.38 -10.16
C GLU A 81 5.78 -0.74 -8.77
N CYS A 82 6.73 0.08 -8.32
CA CYS A 82 6.71 0.71 -6.98
C CYS A 82 7.02 2.22 -7.03
N ASN A 83 6.65 2.92 -8.11
CA ASN A 83 7.07 4.31 -8.33
C ASN A 83 6.51 5.30 -7.28
N ALA A 84 5.31 5.03 -6.75
CA ALA A 84 4.69 5.90 -5.73
C ALA A 84 5.38 5.89 -4.36
N LEU A 85 6.41 5.05 -4.14
CA LEU A 85 7.22 5.05 -2.93
C LEU A 85 8.26 6.18 -2.90
N VAL A 86 8.46 6.88 -4.02
CA VAL A 86 9.47 7.94 -4.15
C VAL A 86 9.32 9.08 -3.15
N HIS A 87 8.08 9.38 -2.72
CA HIS A 87 7.78 10.45 -1.77
C HIS A 87 8.04 10.04 -0.30
N MET A 88 8.18 8.74 -0.02
CA MET A 88 8.39 8.22 1.33
C MET A 88 9.85 8.33 1.76
N THR A 89 10.33 9.56 1.97
CA THR A 89 11.71 9.84 2.41
C THR A 89 12.04 9.24 3.78
N GLY A 90 11.04 8.96 4.61
CA GLY A 90 11.19 8.34 5.93
C GLY A 90 11.23 6.81 5.95
N LEU A 91 11.10 6.13 4.80
CA LEU A 91 10.96 4.68 4.73
C LEU A 91 12.22 3.97 5.22
N ARG A 92 12.08 3.12 6.24
CA ARG A 92 13.17 2.32 6.84
C ARG A 92 13.07 0.84 6.51
N ALA A 93 11.85 0.31 6.35
CA ALA A 93 11.60 -1.09 6.08
C ALA A 93 10.47 -1.24 5.06
N LEU A 94 10.71 -2.10 4.07
CA LEU A 94 9.79 -2.36 2.96
C LEU A 94 9.71 -3.87 2.73
N TYR A 95 8.51 -4.43 2.87
CA TYR A 95 8.25 -5.85 2.63
C TYR A 95 7.47 -6.02 1.33
N LEU A 96 8.12 -6.61 0.32
CA LEU A 96 7.54 -6.85 -1.01
C LEU A 96 7.46 -8.35 -1.35
N GLN A 97 7.44 -9.20 -0.34
CA GLN A 97 7.38 -10.66 -0.49
C GLN A 97 6.15 -11.08 -1.31
N GLN A 98 6.23 -12.14 -2.11
CA GLN A 98 5.07 -12.64 -2.88
C GLN A 98 4.43 -11.55 -3.77
N ASN A 99 5.24 -10.77 -4.47
CA ASN A 99 4.80 -9.83 -5.51
C ASN A 99 5.21 -10.29 -6.91
N ALA A 100 4.59 -9.68 -7.93
CA ALA A 100 4.93 -9.88 -9.34
C ALA A 100 5.99 -8.87 -9.85
N LEU A 101 6.83 -8.37 -8.95
CA LEU A 101 7.84 -7.35 -9.26
C LEU A 101 8.89 -7.96 -10.17
N ARG A 102 8.75 -7.66 -11.46
CA ARG A 102 9.67 -8.15 -12.49
C ARG A 102 10.85 -7.21 -12.70
N MET A 103 10.63 -5.91 -12.42
CA MET A 103 11.65 -4.88 -12.52
C MET A 103 11.40 -3.81 -11.46
N LEU A 104 12.43 -3.51 -10.67
CA LEU A 104 12.42 -2.40 -9.73
C LEU A 104 13.06 -1.19 -10.43
N THR A 105 12.24 -0.42 -11.13
CA THR A 105 12.67 0.89 -11.62
C THR A 105 12.40 1.91 -10.53
N TRP A 106 13.46 2.32 -9.82
CA TRP A 106 13.40 3.46 -8.92
C TRP A 106 13.83 4.69 -9.69
N SER A 107 12.86 5.49 -10.15
CA SER A 107 13.14 6.79 -10.78
C SER A 107 12.72 7.91 -9.82
N PRO A 108 13.65 8.49 -9.03
CA PRO A 108 13.39 9.81 -8.46
C PRO A 108 13.33 10.75 -9.66
N GLY A 109 12.20 11.46 -9.84
CA GLY A 109 11.94 12.30 -11.01
C GLY A 109 13.20 13.01 -11.51
N LEU A 110 13.72 12.54 -12.64
CA LEU A 110 14.76 13.24 -13.39
C LEU A 110 14.03 14.27 -14.26
N GLU A 111 13.49 15.30 -13.62
CA GLU A 111 13.13 16.53 -14.30
C GLU A 111 14.33 17.47 -14.13
N HIS A 112 15.03 17.69 -15.24
CA HIS A 112 16.14 18.62 -15.40
C HIS A 112 15.73 20.07 -15.17
#